data_AF-A0A439KIR5-F1
#
_entry.id   AF-A0A439KIR5-F1
#
_cell.length_a   1.000
_cell.length_b   1.000
_cell.length_c   1.000
_cell.angle_alpha   90.00
_cell.angle_beta   90.00
_cell.angle_gamma   90.00
#
_symmetry.space_group_name_H-M   'P 1'
#
loop_
_entity.id
_entity.type
_entity.pdbx_description
1 polymer ?
#
loop_
_entity_poly.entity_id
_entity_poly.type
_entity_poly.pdbx_seq_one_letter_code
_entity_poly.pdbx_strand_id
1 'polypeptide(L)'
;MLFKRPVHRYGKTPEPVTPYQKAAQLWDERIGSSRLQARNWRLMALGCLALATGLSGGLVWQSMQSRVVPYVVEVDGFGETRAVAPAIRNYEPSDAQIAWHLGRFIQNVRSVSTDPVLVRQNWFAAYDFASDRAALFLNEYAKANDPFGQIGTRSVSVQVTSVVRASESSFQV
;
A
#
# COMPACT_ATOMS: atom_id res chain seq x y z
N MET A 1 81.25 -12.89 -28.64
CA MET A 1 80.03 -13.38 -27.96
C MET A 1 80.46 -14.41 -26.92
N LEU A 2 80.34 -14.09 -25.62
CA LEU A 2 80.70 -15.01 -24.53
C LEU A 2 79.52 -15.93 -24.23
N PHE A 3 79.68 -17.23 -24.49
CA PHE A 3 78.70 -18.25 -24.10
C PHE A 3 78.74 -18.42 -22.58
N LYS A 4 77.66 -18.07 -21.88
CA LYS A 4 77.51 -18.26 -20.43
C LYS A 4 76.76 -19.57 -20.17
N ARG A 5 77.40 -20.56 -19.54
CA ARG A 5 76.76 -21.83 -19.17
C ARG A 5 75.71 -21.59 -18.07
N PRO A 6 74.50 -22.17 -18.17
CA PRO A 6 73.52 -22.14 -17.09
C PRO A 6 74.01 -23.02 -15.93
N VAL A 7 74.07 -22.44 -14.72
CA VAL A 7 74.38 -23.17 -13.49
C VAL A 7 73.13 -23.95 -13.09
N HIS A 8 73.20 -25.28 -13.11
CA HIS A 8 72.14 -26.12 -12.55
C HIS A 8 72.03 -25.85 -11.04
N ARG A 9 71.03 -25.08 -10.62
CA ARG A 9 70.62 -25.04 -9.22
C ARG A 9 69.89 -26.35 -8.91
N TYR A 10 70.55 -27.25 -8.18
CA TYR A 10 69.83 -28.32 -7.51
C TYR A 10 68.81 -27.66 -6.57
N GLY A 11 67.53 -27.95 -6.76
CA GLY A 11 66.46 -27.42 -5.91
C GLY A 11 66.77 -27.74 -4.45
N LYS A 12 66.33 -26.87 -3.53
CA LYS A 12 66.41 -27.14 -2.09
C LYS A 12 65.82 -28.52 -1.84
N THR A 13 66.66 -29.48 -1.47
CA THR A 13 66.18 -30.81 -1.10
C THR A 13 65.40 -30.63 0.21
N PRO A 14 64.11 -31.02 0.26
CA PRO A 14 63.34 -30.90 1.49
C PRO A 14 64.03 -31.68 2.61
N GLU A 15 63.95 -31.16 3.83
CA GLU A 15 64.55 -31.82 4.98
C GLU A 15 64.02 -33.26 5.12
N PRO A 16 64.90 -34.26 5.36
CA PRO A 16 64.49 -35.65 5.43
C PRO A 16 63.53 -35.86 6.61
N VAL A 17 62.29 -36.24 6.29
CA VAL A 17 61.25 -36.50 7.29
C VAL A 17 61.54 -37.80 8.03
N THR A 18 61.68 -37.72 9.35
CA THR A 18 61.94 -38.90 10.18
C THR A 18 60.68 -39.78 10.29
N PRO A 19 60.81 -41.10 10.52
CA PRO A 19 59.66 -41.98 10.74
C PRO A 19 58.73 -41.49 11.87
N TYR A 20 59.30 -40.86 12.90
CA TYR A 20 58.55 -40.24 14.00
C TYR A 20 57.67 -39.07 13.52
N GLN A 21 58.20 -38.20 12.66
CA GLN A 21 57.42 -37.08 12.08
C GLN A 21 56.29 -37.58 11.17
N LYS A 22 56.50 -38.67 10.41
CA LYS A 22 55.43 -39.28 9.61
C LYS A 22 54.31 -39.86 10.48
N ALA A 23 54.64 -40.48 11.60
CA ALA A 23 53.64 -41.01 12.53
C ALA A 23 52.79 -39.90 13.16
N ALA A 24 53.39 -38.76 13.51
CA ALA A 24 52.66 -37.59 13.99
C ALA A 24 51.70 -37.04 12.92
N GLN A 25 52.15 -36.94 11.66
CA GLN A 25 51.29 -36.51 10.54
C GLN A 25 50.09 -37.43 10.31
N LEU A 26 50.27 -38.75 10.37
CA LEU A 26 49.15 -39.70 10.23
C LEU A 26 48.09 -39.54 11.33
N TRP A 27 48.52 -39.21 12.55
CA TRP A 27 47.60 -38.93 13.65
C TRP A 27 46.83 -37.62 13.44
N ASP A 28 47.53 -36.56 13.02
CA ASP A 28 46.94 -35.27 12.69
C ASP A 28 45.99 -35.36 11.49
N GLU A 29 46.30 -36.16 10.48
CA GLU A 29 45.40 -36.43 9.36
C GLU A 29 44.15 -37.19 9.81
N ARG A 30 44.29 -38.20 10.68
CA ARG A 30 43.16 -39.01 11.14
C ARG A 30 42.17 -38.21 12.00
N ILE A 31 42.66 -37.37 12.92
CA ILE A 31 41.81 -36.59 13.82
C ILE A 31 41.52 -35.19 13.29
N GLY A 32 42.53 -34.51 12.73
CA GLY A 32 42.43 -33.15 12.24
C GLY A 32 41.54 -32.99 11.01
N SER A 33 41.54 -33.95 10.07
CA SER A 33 40.68 -33.90 8.88
C SER A 33 39.20 -33.88 9.25
N SER A 34 38.78 -34.76 10.18
CA SER A 34 37.39 -34.84 10.65
C SER A 34 36.93 -33.55 11.34
N ARG A 35 37.81 -32.90 12.12
CA ARG A 35 37.52 -31.64 12.80
C ARG A 35 37.39 -30.47 11.83
N LEU A 36 38.27 -30.40 10.83
CA LEU A 36 38.22 -29.38 9.78
C LEU A 36 36.97 -29.54 8.91
N GLN A 37 36.62 -30.77 8.54
CA GLN A 37 35.41 -31.07 7.78
C GLN A 37 34.16 -30.68 8.59
N ALA A 38 34.10 -31.02 9.87
CA ALA A 38 33.00 -30.63 10.75
C ALA A 38 32.88 -29.10 10.89
N ARG A 39 34.01 -28.38 11.01
CA ARG A 39 34.01 -26.92 11.06
C ARG A 39 33.48 -26.30 9.76
N ASN A 40 33.93 -26.81 8.61
CA ASN A 40 33.49 -26.32 7.30
C ASN A 40 32.00 -26.59 7.07
N TRP A 41 31.50 -27.75 7.49
CA TRP A 41 30.07 -28.06 7.44
C TRP A 41 29.22 -27.16 8.34
N ARG A 42 29.71 -26.83 9.54
CA ARG A 42 29.04 -25.86 10.42
C ARG A 42 28.96 -24.48 9.77
N LEU A 43 30.04 -24.02 9.14
CA LEU A 43 30.06 -22.75 8.41
C LEU A 43 29.10 -22.75 7.22
N MET A 44 29.05 -23.83 6.45
CA MET A 44 28.08 -24.00 5.35
C MET A 44 26.65 -23.95 5.86
N ALA A 45 26.33 -24.69 6.93
CA ALA A 45 24.99 -24.70 7.52
C ALA A 45 24.56 -23.30 8.01
N LEU A 46 25.46 -22.58 8.69
CA LEU A 46 25.19 -21.21 9.14
C LEU A 46 25.02 -20.24 7.96
N GLY A 47 25.82 -20.39 6.90
CA GLY A 47 25.69 -19.61 5.68
C GLY A 47 24.34 -19.82 4.98
N CYS A 48 23.91 -21.09 4.84
CA CYS A 48 22.60 -21.42 4.29
C CYS A 48 21.45 -20.87 5.15
N LEU A 49 21.57 -20.96 6.49
CA LEU A 49 20.56 -20.43 7.40
C LEU A 49 20.47 -18.90 7.31
N ALA A 50 21.61 -18.20 7.26
CA ALA A 50 21.64 -16.75 7.08
C ALA A 50 20.97 -16.34 5.76
N LEU A 51 21.28 -17.01 4.64
CA LEU A 51 20.64 -16.76 3.35
C LEU A 51 19.13 -16.99 3.38
N ALA A 52 18.69 -18.11 3.97
CA ALA A 52 17.26 -18.43 4.09
C ALA A 52 16.51 -17.39 4.92
N THR A 53 17.08 -16.98 6.06
CA THR A 53 16.49 -15.93 6.90
C THR A 53 16.45 -14.58 6.20
N GLY A 54 17.51 -14.20 5.47
CA GLY A 54 17.56 -12.96 4.70
C GLY A 54 16.52 -12.91 3.58
N LEU A 55 16.37 -14.00 2.81
CA LEU A 55 15.36 -14.12 1.77
C LEU A 55 13.94 -14.07 2.35
N SER A 56 13.69 -14.82 3.43
CA SER A 56 12.39 -14.80 4.11
C SER A 56 12.05 -13.40 4.62
N GLY A 57 13.00 -12.69 5.23
CA GLY A 57 12.81 -11.32 5.71
C GLY A 57 12.54 -10.33 4.57
N GLY A 58 13.29 -10.43 3.47
CA GLY A 58 13.06 -9.62 2.28
C GLY A 58 11.68 -9.85 1.67
N LEU A 59 11.21 -11.10 1.66
CA LEU A 59 9.88 -11.45 1.15
C LEU A 59 8.76 -10.92 2.04
N VAL A 60 8.94 -10.99 3.37
CA VAL A 60 8.01 -10.37 4.33
C VAL A 60 7.94 -8.86 4.11
N TRP A 61 9.08 -8.18 4.00
CA TRP A 61 9.11 -6.75 3.70
C TRP A 61 8.37 -6.44 2.40
N GLN A 62 8.70 -7.15 1.31
CA GLN A 62 8.02 -6.95 0.03
C GLN A 62 6.50 -7.16 0.14
N SER A 63 6.05 -8.14 0.92
CA SER A 63 4.62 -8.41 1.11
C SER A 63 3.89 -7.33 1.89
N MET A 64 4.58 -6.61 2.78
CA MET A 64 4.00 -5.48 3.52
C MET A 64 3.82 -4.23 2.65
N GLN A 65 4.48 -4.17 1.48
CA GLN A 65 4.33 -3.04 0.57
C GLN A 65 3.08 -3.21 -0.30
N SER A 66 1.95 -2.67 0.17
CA SER A 66 0.70 -2.69 -0.60
C SER A 66 0.84 -1.86 -1.90
N ARG A 67 0.77 -2.54 -3.05
CA ARG A 67 0.66 -1.92 -4.40
C ARG A 67 -0.78 -2.04 -4.90
N VAL A 68 -1.69 -1.28 -4.29
CA VAL A 68 -3.02 -1.06 -4.87
C VAL A 68 -2.94 0.24 -5.65
N VAL A 69 -3.11 0.17 -6.98
CA VAL A 69 -3.27 1.35 -7.83
C VAL A 69 -4.77 1.49 -8.09
N PRO A 70 -5.48 2.40 -7.37
CA PRO A 70 -6.87 2.66 -7.68
C PRO A 70 -6.95 3.42 -9.00
N TYR A 71 -7.89 3.02 -9.85
CA TYR A 71 -8.22 3.71 -11.08
C TYR A 71 -9.56 4.42 -10.89
N VAL A 72 -9.58 5.74 -11.09
CA VAL A 72 -10.82 6.53 -11.10
C VAL A 72 -11.14 6.83 -12.57
N VAL A 73 -12.36 6.51 -12.99
CA VAL A 73 -12.86 6.83 -14.32
C VAL A 73 -13.80 8.01 -14.17
N GLU A 74 -13.41 9.16 -14.71
CA GLU A 74 -14.30 10.31 -14.86
C GLU A 74 -15.15 10.08 -16.11
N VAL A 75 -16.47 10.07 -15.95
CA VAL A 75 -17.41 9.97 -17.06
C VAL A 75 -17.99 11.37 -17.25
N ASP A 76 -17.59 12.06 -18.32
CA ASP A 76 -18.20 13.33 -18.69
C ASP A 76 -19.60 13.08 -19.28
N GLY A 77 -20.49 14.08 -19.20
CA GLY A 77 -21.90 13.99 -19.62
C GLY A 77 -22.13 13.66 -21.11
N PHE A 78 -21.07 13.60 -21.92
CA PHE A 78 -21.09 13.21 -23.33
C PHE A 78 -20.52 11.80 -23.61
N GLY A 79 -20.14 11.04 -22.58
CA GLY A 79 -19.74 9.62 -22.72
C GLY A 79 -18.33 9.40 -23.28
N GLU A 80 -17.49 10.42 -23.43
CA GLU A 80 -16.07 10.24 -23.76
C GLU A 80 -15.26 9.92 -22.50
N THR A 81 -14.62 8.75 -22.50
CA THR A 81 -13.67 8.32 -21.47
C THR A 81 -12.36 9.10 -21.62
N ARG A 82 -12.12 10.10 -20.77
CA ARG A 82 -10.84 10.81 -20.71
C ARG A 82 -9.85 10.08 -19.80
N ALA A 83 -8.56 10.22 -20.14
CA ALA A 83 -7.47 9.33 -19.78
C ALA A 83 -7.39 8.89 -18.30
N VAL A 84 -7.11 7.59 -18.14
CA VAL A 84 -6.86 6.87 -16.90
C VAL A 84 -5.59 7.42 -16.21
N ALA A 85 -5.75 8.26 -15.19
CA ALA A 85 -4.65 8.69 -14.33
C ALA A 85 -4.62 7.85 -13.02
N PRO A 86 -3.44 7.49 -12.49
CA PRO A 86 -3.33 6.86 -11.17
C PRO A 86 -3.98 7.75 -10.12
N ALA A 87 -4.73 7.19 -9.16
CA ALA A 87 -5.36 7.96 -8.08
C ALA A 87 -4.33 8.89 -7.39
N ILE A 88 -4.38 10.16 -7.77
CA ILE A 88 -3.44 11.18 -7.30
C ILE A 88 -3.81 11.42 -5.85
N ARG A 89 -2.84 11.29 -4.92
CA ARG A 89 -3.02 11.64 -3.49
C ARG A 89 -3.51 13.08 -3.26
N ASN A 90 -3.47 13.92 -4.29
CA ASN A 90 -3.80 15.34 -4.27
C ASN A 90 -4.91 15.64 -5.30
N TYR A 91 -6.01 14.90 -5.25
CA TYR A 91 -7.19 15.26 -6.05
C TYR A 91 -7.88 16.47 -5.43
N GLU A 92 -7.80 17.61 -6.10
CA GLU A 92 -8.59 18.79 -5.77
C GLU A 92 -9.87 18.76 -6.62
N PRO A 93 -11.05 18.53 -6.02
CA PRO A 93 -12.30 18.53 -6.76
C PRO A 93 -12.59 19.92 -7.32
N SER A 94 -13.05 19.96 -8.57
CA SER A 94 -13.46 21.20 -9.20
C SER A 94 -14.71 21.80 -8.54
N ASP A 95 -14.89 23.11 -8.66
CA ASP A 95 -16.08 23.82 -8.18
C ASP A 95 -17.38 23.23 -8.72
N ALA A 96 -17.39 22.77 -9.96
CA ALA A 96 -18.54 22.14 -10.60
C ALA A 96 -18.93 20.82 -9.91
N GLN A 97 -17.94 20.00 -9.54
CA GLN A 97 -18.16 18.74 -8.82
C GLN A 97 -18.68 19.01 -7.40
N ILE A 98 -18.10 19.98 -6.69
CA ILE A 98 -18.57 20.38 -5.36
C ILE A 98 -20.00 20.92 -5.45
N ALA A 99 -20.28 21.80 -6.43
CA ALA A 99 -21.60 22.36 -6.67
C ALA A 99 -22.66 21.27 -6.94
N TRP A 100 -22.31 20.26 -7.74
CA TRP A 100 -23.19 19.13 -8.01
C TRP A 100 -23.54 18.35 -6.75
N HIS A 101 -22.54 18.00 -5.94
CA HIS A 101 -22.76 17.27 -4.69
C HIS A 101 -23.55 18.09 -3.66
N LEU A 102 -23.29 19.39 -3.54
CA LEU A 102 -24.05 20.28 -2.67
C LEU A 102 -25.51 20.41 -3.10
N GLY A 103 -25.77 20.55 -4.41
CA GLY A 103 -27.13 20.58 -4.94
C GLY A 103 -27.89 19.28 -4.62
N ARG A 104 -27.24 18.13 -4.82
CA ARG A 104 -27.78 16.81 -4.48
C ARG A 104 -28.07 16.68 -2.98
N PHE A 105 -27.15 17.14 -2.14
CA PHE A 105 -27.30 17.11 -0.68
C PHE A 105 -28.53 17.90 -0.23
N ILE A 106 -28.72 19.12 -0.73
CA ILE A 106 -29.89 19.95 -0.42
C ILE A 106 -31.18 19.29 -0.93
N GLN A 107 -31.18 18.74 -2.14
CA GLN A 107 -32.33 17.99 -2.67
C GLN A 107 -32.68 16.79 -1.78
N ASN A 108 -31.71 15.99 -1.38
CA ASN A 108 -31.92 14.82 -0.54
C ASN A 108 -32.52 15.17 0.83
N VAL A 109 -32.04 16.24 1.48
CA VAL A 109 -32.50 16.65 2.81
C VAL A 109 -33.87 17.33 2.79
N ARG A 110 -34.16 18.10 1.73
CA ARG A 110 -35.36 18.95 1.66
C ARG A 110 -36.51 18.32 0.86
N SER A 111 -36.25 17.28 0.06
CA SER A 111 -37.30 16.57 -0.68
C SER A 111 -38.06 15.61 0.23
N VAL A 112 -39.37 15.51 -0.01
CA VAL A 112 -40.24 14.53 0.64
C VAL A 112 -40.99 13.80 -0.46
N SER A 113 -40.70 12.51 -0.62
CA SER A 113 -41.41 11.63 -1.54
C SER A 113 -42.59 10.99 -0.84
N THR A 114 -43.58 10.55 -1.62
CA THR A 114 -44.69 9.73 -1.14
C THR A 114 -44.21 8.32 -0.77
N ASP A 115 -43.06 7.88 -1.30
CA ASP A 115 -42.45 6.60 -0.97
C ASP A 115 -41.49 6.72 0.24
N PRO A 116 -41.77 6.01 1.36
CA PRO A 116 -40.89 6.03 2.53
C PRO A 116 -39.49 5.47 2.28
N VAL A 117 -39.34 4.55 1.32
CA VAL A 117 -38.03 3.97 0.98
C VAL A 117 -37.14 5.03 0.35
N LEU A 118 -37.67 5.82 -0.59
CA LEU A 118 -36.93 6.92 -1.22
C LEU A 118 -36.55 8.01 -0.22
N VAL A 119 -37.46 8.39 0.68
CA VAL A 119 -37.13 9.38 1.73
C VAL A 119 -35.98 8.86 2.59
N ARG A 120 -36.05 7.61 3.05
CA ARG A 120 -34.95 7.01 3.84
C ARG A 120 -33.63 6.98 3.07
N GLN A 121 -33.64 6.57 1.81
CA GLN A 121 -32.45 6.53 0.96
C GLN A 121 -31.83 7.92 0.78
N ASN A 122 -32.65 8.94 0.55
CA ASN A 122 -32.19 10.32 0.45
C ASN A 122 -31.50 10.77 1.73
N TRP A 123 -32.08 10.47 2.90
CA TRP A 123 -31.48 10.80 4.18
C TRP A 123 -30.15 10.07 4.44
N PHE A 124 -30.05 8.78 4.12
CA PHE A 124 -28.77 8.07 4.21
C PHE A 124 -27.72 8.64 3.26
N ALA A 125 -28.10 8.93 2.01
CA ALA A 125 -27.22 9.58 1.06
C ALA A 125 -26.79 10.98 1.52
N ALA A 126 -27.58 11.70 2.31
CA ALA A 126 -27.15 12.95 2.93
C ALA A 126 -26.17 12.72 4.08
N TYR A 127 -26.40 11.72 4.94
CA TYR A 127 -25.50 11.38 6.04
C TYR A 127 -24.11 10.93 5.57
N ASP A 128 -24.01 10.26 4.43
CA ASP A 128 -22.73 9.85 3.85
C ASP A 128 -21.79 11.03 3.55
N PHE A 129 -22.33 12.23 3.35
CA PHE A 129 -21.57 13.47 3.10
C PHE A 129 -21.54 14.42 4.31
N ALA A 130 -22.11 14.02 5.46
CA ALA A 130 -22.14 14.83 6.67
C ALA A 130 -20.98 14.47 7.60
N SER A 131 -20.29 15.48 8.14
CA SER A 131 -19.40 15.28 9.30
C SER A 131 -20.20 14.96 10.56
N ASP A 132 -19.56 14.42 11.60
CA ASP A 132 -20.23 14.08 12.87
C ASP A 132 -21.03 15.25 13.46
N ARG A 133 -20.47 16.46 13.40
CA ARG A 133 -21.15 17.68 13.87
C ARG A 133 -22.36 18.03 12.99
N ALA A 134 -22.23 17.87 11.67
CA ALA A 134 -23.33 18.13 10.74
C ALA A 134 -24.45 17.08 10.88
N ALA A 135 -24.11 15.82 11.13
CA ALA A 135 -25.08 14.75 11.37
C ALA A 135 -25.94 15.03 12.62
N LEU A 136 -25.33 15.53 13.71
CA LEU A 136 -26.08 15.97 14.89
C LEU A 136 -27.07 17.11 14.56
N PHE A 137 -26.64 18.10 13.78
CA PHE A 137 -27.51 19.18 13.33
C PHE A 137 -28.66 18.67 12.44
N LEU A 138 -28.36 17.77 11.50
CA LEU A 138 -29.38 17.14 10.64
C LEU A 138 -30.39 16.33 11.44
N ASN A 139 -29.97 15.61 12.47
CA ASN A 139 -30.86 14.88 13.37
C ASN A 139 -31.83 15.81 14.09
N GLU A 140 -31.33 16.93 14.65
CA GLU A 140 -32.19 17.92 15.31
C GLU A 140 -33.14 18.61 14.31
N TYR A 141 -32.65 18.91 13.10
CA TYR A 141 -33.49 19.44 12.01
C TYR A 141 -34.59 18.44 11.61
N ALA A 142 -34.28 17.15 11.52
CA ALA A 142 -35.24 16.09 11.20
C ALA A 142 -36.32 15.97 12.28
N LYS A 143 -35.95 16.02 13.56
CA LYS A 143 -36.90 15.98 14.68
C LYS A 143 -37.86 17.18 14.66
N ALA A 144 -37.35 18.37 14.35
CA ALA A 144 -38.16 19.59 14.34
C ALA A 144 -39.13 19.66 13.14
N ASN A 145 -38.73 19.17 11.97
CA ASN A 145 -39.52 19.28 10.74
C ASN A 145 -40.32 18.02 10.40
N ASP A 146 -40.05 16.90 11.08
CA ASP A 146 -40.66 15.58 10.88
C ASP A 146 -40.95 15.22 9.42
N PRO A 147 -39.89 14.98 8.61
CA PRO A 147 -40.06 14.62 7.20
C PRO A 147 -40.72 13.25 7.01
N PHE A 148 -40.63 12.36 8.00
CA PHE A 148 -41.19 11.01 7.91
C PHE A 148 -42.69 10.98 8.26
N GLY A 149 -43.15 11.83 9.16
CA GLY A 149 -44.59 11.98 9.44
C GLY A 149 -45.39 12.58 8.29
N GLN A 150 -44.73 13.21 7.31
CA GLN A 150 -45.37 13.85 6.15
C GLN A 150 -45.48 12.94 4.93
N ILE A 151 -44.92 11.74 5.00
CA ILE A 151 -44.98 10.75 3.92
C ILE A 151 -46.43 10.36 3.68
N GLY A 152 -46.88 10.40 2.42
CA GLY A 152 -48.26 10.08 2.04
C GLY A 152 -49.26 11.24 2.20
N THR A 153 -48.90 12.32 2.90
CA THR A 153 -49.77 13.50 3.05
C THR A 153 -49.36 14.64 2.13
N ARG A 154 -48.06 14.85 1.93
CA ARG A 154 -47.53 15.85 1.00
C ARG A 154 -46.23 15.38 0.35
N SER A 155 -46.06 15.73 -0.92
CA SER A 155 -44.80 15.57 -1.64
C SER A 155 -44.13 16.93 -1.84
N VAL A 156 -42.83 17.01 -1.56
CA VAL A 156 -42.01 18.21 -1.76
C VAL A 156 -40.92 17.88 -2.76
N SER A 157 -40.95 18.56 -3.91
CA SER A 157 -39.88 18.51 -4.90
C SER A 157 -39.00 19.75 -4.78
N VAL A 158 -37.69 19.57 -4.88
CA VAL A 158 -36.70 20.63 -4.68
C VAL A 158 -35.86 20.72 -5.94
N GLN A 159 -35.80 21.92 -6.51
CA GLN A 159 -34.95 22.24 -7.65
C GLN A 159 -33.94 23.31 -7.21
N VAL A 160 -32.66 22.99 -7.37
CA VAL A 160 -31.57 23.91 -7.04
C VAL A 160 -31.28 24.76 -8.28
N THR A 161 -31.46 26.07 -8.15
CA THR A 161 -31.30 27.01 -9.28
C THR A 161 -29.85 27.36 -9.56
N SER A 162 -29.06 27.61 -8.50
CA SER A 162 -27.65 27.94 -8.63
C SER A 162 -26.87 27.53 -7.40
N VAL A 163 -25.62 27.16 -7.58
CA VAL A 163 -24.65 26.96 -6.50
C VAL A 163 -23.44 27.80 -6.84
N VAL A 164 -23.11 28.75 -5.97
CA VAL A 164 -22.04 29.73 -6.20
C VAL A 164 -21.05 29.67 -5.06
N ARG A 165 -19.75 29.63 -5.39
CA ARG A 165 -18.68 29.69 -4.39
C ARG A 165 -18.65 31.07 -3.73
N ALA A 166 -18.79 31.10 -2.40
CA ALA A 166 -18.75 32.32 -1.60
C ALA A 166 -17.36 32.56 -1.00
N SER A 167 -16.63 31.49 -0.64
CA SER A 167 -15.23 31.54 -0.21
C SER A 167 -14.48 30.25 -0.57
N GLU A 168 -13.21 30.15 -0.18
CA GLU A 168 -12.40 28.93 -0.36
C GLU A 168 -13.10 27.68 0.22
N SER A 169 -13.85 27.83 1.31
CA SER A 169 -14.52 26.73 2.02
C SER A 169 -16.04 26.86 2.12
N SER A 170 -16.66 27.83 1.44
CA SER A 170 -18.11 28.06 1.54
C SER A 170 -18.78 28.27 0.19
N PHE A 171 -20.03 27.84 0.13
CA PHE A 171 -20.90 27.92 -1.05
C PHE A 171 -22.27 28.42 -0.63
N GLN A 172 -22.88 29.19 -1.52
CA GLN A 172 -24.27 29.60 -1.43
C GLN A 172 -25.08 28.73 -2.40
N VAL A 173 -26.13 28.09 -1.85
CA VAL A 173 -27.07 27.21 -2.55
C VAL A 173 -28.48 27.75 -2.38
#